data_AF-A0A239PBV3-F1
#
_entry.id   AF-A0A239PBV3-F1
#
_cell.length_a   1.000
_cell.length_b   1.000
_cell.length_c   1.000
_cell.angle_alpha   90.00
_cell.angle_beta   90.00
_cell.angle_gamma   90.00
#
_symmetry.space_group_name_H-M   'P 1'
#
loop_
_entity.id
_entity.type
_entity.pdbx_description
1 polymer ?
#
loop_
_entity_poly.entity_id
_entity_poly.type
_entity_poly.pdbx_seq_one_letter_code
_entity_poly.pdbx_strand_id
1 'polypeptide(L)'
;MPISDLAILKYWAFAGANSPEEVSVPGLNIEVDPNVGSAGYATLIYLPDTSTGPSAPAPRLPNTWQQYDTSAAGSQWYATGATGSLINCTLASPCSFDALKAAMPDAVITLSLGFSMDTAFIGAIDGLQVNNTVYDFGPLGARKTALGP
;
A
#
# COMPACT_ATOMS: atom_id res chain seq x y z
N MET A 1 -1.88 11.14 -11.63
CA MET A 1 -0.55 11.52 -11.06
C MET A 1 0.45 10.47 -11.49
N PRO A 2 1.62 10.81 -12.04
CA PRO A 2 2.69 9.84 -12.29
C PRO A 2 3.01 9.04 -11.04
N ILE A 3 3.23 7.73 -11.16
CA ILE A 3 3.59 6.91 -9.99
C ILE A 3 4.96 7.30 -9.42
N SER A 4 5.84 7.85 -10.25
CA SER A 4 7.15 8.38 -9.88
C SER A 4 7.06 9.56 -8.92
N ASP A 5 5.95 10.32 -8.93
CA ASP A 5 5.71 11.43 -8.02
C ASP A 5 5.21 10.97 -6.63
N LEU A 6 4.89 9.68 -6.46
CA LEU A 6 4.47 9.11 -5.17
C LEU A 6 5.72 8.73 -4.35
N ALA A 7 6.19 9.68 -3.55
CA ALA A 7 7.38 9.55 -2.71
C ALA A 7 7.07 8.94 -1.34
N ILE A 8 5.94 9.31 -0.73
CA ILE A 8 5.52 8.81 0.58
C ILE A 8 4.13 8.22 0.47
N LEU A 9 3.97 6.98 0.92
CA LEU A 9 2.68 6.33 1.06
C LEU A 9 2.64 5.54 2.36
N LYS A 10 1.82 6.01 3.31
CA LYS A 10 1.75 5.43 4.66
C LYS A 10 0.31 5.27 5.10
N TYR A 11 0.04 4.32 5.97
CA TYR A 11 -1.23 4.23 6.67
C TYR A 11 -1.05 3.79 8.11
N TRP A 12 -2.04 4.09 8.95
CA TRP A 12 -2.08 3.68 10.35
C TRP A 12 -3.16 2.65 10.53
N ALA A 13 -2.79 1.50 11.05
CA ALA A 13 -3.69 0.39 11.30
C ALA A 13 -3.62 -0.03 12.77
N PHE A 14 -4.77 -0.40 13.31
CA PHE A 14 -4.93 -1.05 14.61
C PHE A 14 -5.44 -2.47 14.37
N ALA A 15 -4.68 -3.46 14.81
CA ALA A 15 -5.09 -4.87 14.78
C ALA A 15 -5.70 -5.26 16.13
N GLY A 16 -7.02 -5.44 16.18
CA GLY A 16 -7.76 -5.81 17.39
C GLY A 16 -7.82 -7.32 17.60
N ALA A 17 -6.70 -7.94 17.95
CA ALA A 17 -6.64 -9.37 18.27
C ALA A 17 -5.74 -9.68 19.46
N ASN A 18 -5.74 -10.94 19.87
CA ASN A 18 -4.95 -11.41 21.01
C ASN A 18 -3.50 -11.71 20.62
N SER A 19 -3.24 -12.00 19.33
CA SER A 19 -1.89 -12.22 18.80
C SER A 19 -1.69 -11.57 17.41
N PRO A 20 -0.47 -11.12 17.05
CA PRO A 20 -0.14 -10.59 15.71
C PRO A 20 -0.38 -11.57 14.56
N GLU A 21 -0.27 -12.87 14.82
CA GLU A 21 -0.45 -13.94 13.84
C GLU A 21 -1.94 -14.16 13.49
N GLU A 22 -2.86 -13.64 14.32
CA GLU A 22 -4.30 -13.79 14.13
C GLU A 22 -4.89 -12.70 13.22
N VAL A 23 -4.14 -11.65 12.91
CA VAL A 23 -4.65 -10.51 12.12
C VAL A 23 -3.76 -10.22 10.93
N SER A 24 -4.32 -10.45 9.75
CA SER A 24 -3.82 -9.84 8.53
C SER A 24 -4.24 -8.37 8.52
N VAL A 25 -3.27 -7.48 8.33
CA VAL A 25 -3.55 -6.05 8.15
C VAL A 25 -3.95 -5.83 6.69
N PRO A 26 -4.96 -4.99 6.40
CA PRO A 26 -5.36 -4.74 5.02
C PRO A 26 -4.19 -4.24 4.17
N GLY A 27 -4.06 -4.78 2.97
CA GLY A 27 -3.18 -4.26 1.93
C GLY A 27 -3.71 -2.95 1.37
N LEU A 28 -2.80 -2.09 0.92
CA LEU A 28 -3.13 -0.83 0.24
C LEU A 28 -3.08 -1.02 -1.27
N ASN A 29 -4.10 -0.52 -1.96
CA ASN A 29 -4.31 -0.70 -3.39
C ASN A 29 -4.19 0.64 -4.12
N ILE A 30 -3.53 0.61 -5.27
CA ILE A 30 -3.42 1.74 -6.18
C ILE A 30 -3.91 1.32 -7.56
N GLU A 31 -4.92 1.99 -8.09
CA GLU A 31 -5.31 1.77 -9.48
C GLU A 31 -4.47 2.63 -10.42
N VAL A 32 -3.88 2.00 -11.43
CA VAL A 32 -2.98 2.64 -12.37
C VAL A 32 -3.32 2.27 -13.81
N ASP A 33 -3.06 3.20 -14.73
CA ASP A 33 -2.68 2.85 -16.09
C ASP A 33 -1.17 2.59 -16.08
N PRO A 34 -0.72 1.36 -16.30
CA PRO A 34 0.69 1.02 -16.18
C PRO A 34 1.53 1.59 -17.32
N ASN A 35 0.93 1.94 -18.46
CA ASN A 35 1.66 2.36 -19.67
C ASN A 35 2.80 1.40 -20.08
N VAL A 36 2.62 0.09 -19.88
CA VAL A 36 3.58 -0.95 -20.25
C VAL A 36 2.91 -2.01 -21.13
N GLY A 37 3.48 -2.26 -22.31
CA GLY A 37 2.93 -3.19 -23.29
C GLY A 37 1.56 -2.74 -23.80
N SER A 38 0.60 -3.66 -23.84
CA SER A 38 -0.81 -3.38 -24.21
C SER A 38 -1.74 -3.24 -23.01
N ALA A 39 -1.20 -3.24 -21.78
CA ALA A 39 -2.01 -3.12 -20.57
C ALA A 39 -2.41 -1.66 -20.34
N GLY A 40 -3.72 -1.39 -20.28
CA GLY A 40 -4.27 -0.06 -19.95
C GLY A 40 -4.84 0.06 -18.53
N TYR A 41 -4.73 -1.00 -17.72
CA TYR A 41 -5.20 -1.01 -16.34
C TYR A 41 -4.45 -2.05 -15.51
N ALA A 42 -4.10 -1.68 -14.28
CA ALA A 42 -3.68 -2.61 -13.24
C ALA A 42 -4.06 -2.08 -11.86
N THR A 43 -4.17 -2.99 -10.91
CA THR A 43 -4.18 -2.67 -9.48
C THR A 43 -2.83 -3.08 -8.91
N LEU A 44 -2.16 -2.15 -8.24
CA LEU A 44 -0.96 -2.42 -7.46
C LEU A 44 -1.40 -2.70 -6.03
N ILE A 45 -0.95 -3.81 -5.46
CA ILE A 45 -1.42 -4.28 -4.15
C ILE A 45 -0.22 -4.47 -3.24
N TYR A 46 -0.20 -3.74 -2.13
CA TYR A 46 0.78 -3.86 -1.05
C TYR A 46 0.47 -5.09 -0.20
N LEU A 47 1.51 -5.87 0.09
CA LEU A 47 1.44 -7.10 0.88
C LEU A 47 2.08 -6.88 2.25
N PRO A 48 1.32 -6.40 3.26
CA PRO A 48 1.90 -6.12 4.57
C PRO A 48 2.50 -7.38 5.22
N ASP A 49 1.86 -8.54 5.05
CA ASP A 49 2.23 -9.82 5.69
C ASP A 49 3.54 -10.41 5.17
N THR A 50 3.92 -10.06 3.95
CA THR A 50 5.21 -10.44 3.36
C THR A 50 6.26 -9.33 3.49
N SER A 51 5.82 -8.10 3.82
CA SER A 51 6.71 -6.96 3.99
C SER A 51 7.45 -7.00 5.33
N THR A 52 8.60 -6.36 5.37
CA THR A 52 9.47 -6.27 6.57
C THR A 52 9.80 -4.82 6.91
N GLY A 53 10.39 -4.59 8.07
CA GLY A 53 10.77 -3.25 8.51
C GLY A 53 11.82 -2.61 7.58
N PRO A 54 11.73 -1.31 7.30
CA PRO A 54 10.80 -0.31 7.86
C PRO A 54 9.38 -0.25 7.24
N SER A 55 9.08 -0.98 6.16
CA SER A 55 7.76 -0.91 5.50
C SER A 55 6.62 -1.47 6.36
N ALA A 56 6.81 -2.67 6.89
CA ALA A 56 5.92 -3.26 7.87
C ALA A 56 6.61 -3.30 9.24
N PRO A 57 5.98 -2.78 10.31
CA PRO A 57 6.54 -2.82 11.66
C PRO A 57 6.93 -4.23 12.10
N ALA A 58 8.14 -4.34 12.66
CA ALA A 58 8.64 -5.56 13.28
C ALA A 58 9.14 -5.23 14.71
N PRO A 59 8.55 -5.83 15.76
CA PRO A 59 7.44 -6.79 15.73
C PRO A 59 6.10 -6.11 15.38
N ARG A 60 5.18 -6.91 14.85
CA ARG A 60 3.76 -6.56 14.84
C ARG A 60 3.21 -6.71 16.25
N LEU A 61 2.39 -5.77 16.68
CA LEU A 61 1.89 -5.70 18.05
C LEU A 61 0.36 -5.76 18.03
N PRO A 62 -0.25 -6.64 18.84
CA PRO A 62 -1.70 -6.66 18.97
C PRO A 62 -2.17 -5.43 19.74
N ASN A 63 -3.41 -5.01 19.49
CA ASN A 63 -4.10 -3.93 20.21
C ASN A 63 -3.30 -2.61 20.28
N THR A 64 -2.52 -2.34 19.24
CA THR A 64 -1.61 -1.20 19.17
C THR A 64 -1.72 -0.55 17.80
N TRP A 65 -1.79 0.78 17.76
CA TRP A 65 -1.67 1.53 16.51
C TRP A 65 -0.26 1.39 15.97
N GLN A 66 -0.14 0.92 14.74
CA GLN A 66 1.14 0.83 14.05
C GLN A 66 1.06 1.50 12.67
N GLN A 67 2.15 2.16 12.29
CA GLN A 67 2.30 2.81 10.99
C GLN A 67 2.93 1.83 10.00
N TYR A 68 2.32 1.68 8.83
CA TYR A 68 2.87 0.96 7.70
C TYR A 68 3.34 1.97 6.65
N ASP A 69 4.59 1.86 6.21
CA ASP A 69 5.18 2.72 5.18
C ASP A 69 5.38 1.90 3.90
N THR A 70 4.35 1.88 3.06
CA THR A 70 4.32 1.04 1.86
C THR A 70 5.34 1.47 0.81
N SER A 71 5.90 2.68 0.94
CA SER A 71 6.96 3.23 0.10
C SER A 71 8.38 2.94 0.60
N ALA A 72 8.54 2.44 1.83
CA ALA A 72 9.85 2.22 2.42
C ALA A 72 10.49 0.89 1.99
N ALA A 73 11.78 0.75 2.29
CA ALA A 73 12.49 -0.51 2.12
C ALA A 73 11.79 -1.65 2.89
N GLY A 74 11.90 -2.87 2.34
CA GLY A 74 11.19 -4.04 2.88
C GLY A 74 9.74 -4.18 2.41
N SER A 75 9.19 -3.21 1.67
CA SER A 75 7.85 -3.31 1.07
C SER A 75 7.79 -4.45 0.05
N GLN A 76 6.67 -5.16 0.01
CA GLN A 76 6.33 -6.13 -1.02
C GLN A 76 5.03 -5.73 -1.71
N TRP A 77 5.07 -5.71 -3.03
CA TRP A 77 3.98 -5.32 -3.90
C TRP A 77 3.82 -6.31 -5.04
N TYR A 78 2.63 -6.35 -5.64
CA TYR A 78 2.43 -6.96 -6.95
C TYR A 78 1.46 -6.15 -7.80
N ALA A 79 1.54 -6.35 -9.12
CA ALA A 79 0.55 -5.81 -10.06
C ALA A 79 -0.40 -6.92 -10.52
N THR A 80 -1.69 -6.60 -10.60
CA THR A 80 -2.71 -7.53 -11.13
C THR A 80 -2.65 -7.65 -12.66
N GLY A 81 -3.33 -8.68 -13.18
CA GLY A 81 -3.52 -8.85 -14.63
C GLY A 81 -2.23 -9.09 -15.41
N ALA A 82 -2.24 -8.72 -16.69
CA ALA A 82 -1.10 -8.91 -17.59
C ALA A 82 0.13 -8.10 -17.16
N THR A 83 -0.08 -6.96 -16.50
CA THR A 83 0.98 -6.07 -16.03
C THR A 83 1.96 -6.79 -15.10
N GLY A 84 1.46 -7.57 -14.13
CA GLY A 84 2.31 -8.33 -13.21
C GLY A 84 3.29 -9.25 -13.93
N SER A 85 2.85 -9.95 -14.97
CA SER A 85 3.73 -10.79 -15.80
C SER A 85 4.71 -9.98 -16.65
N LEU A 86 4.26 -8.85 -17.23
CA LEU A 86 5.11 -7.98 -18.06
C LEU A 86 6.28 -7.38 -17.28
N ILE A 87 6.07 -7.04 -16.00
CA ILE A 87 7.09 -6.42 -15.15
C ILE A 87 7.76 -7.40 -14.18
N ASN A 88 7.40 -8.69 -14.24
CA ASN A 88 7.84 -9.73 -13.32
C ASN A 88 7.61 -9.38 -11.83
N CYS A 89 6.45 -8.79 -11.53
CA CYS A 89 6.01 -8.44 -10.18
C CYS A 89 4.58 -8.96 -9.97
N THR A 90 4.49 -10.26 -9.65
CA THR A 90 3.24 -11.01 -9.49
C THR A 90 3.03 -11.39 -8.02
N LEU A 91 1.84 -11.85 -7.65
CA LEU A 91 1.61 -12.34 -6.27
C LEU A 91 2.60 -13.46 -5.86
N ALA A 92 3.00 -14.32 -6.81
CA ALA A 92 3.97 -15.39 -6.56
C ALA A 92 5.43 -14.92 -6.52
N SER A 93 5.71 -13.73 -7.07
CA SER A 93 7.03 -13.11 -7.06
C SER A 93 6.87 -11.60 -6.82
N PRO A 94 6.54 -11.17 -5.58
CA PRO A 94 6.37 -9.77 -5.25
C PRO A 94 7.68 -8.99 -5.41
N CYS A 95 7.56 -7.67 -5.59
CA CYS A 95 8.70 -6.78 -5.76
C CYS A 95 8.61 -5.58 -4.81
N SER A 96 9.72 -4.83 -4.67
CA SER A 96 9.72 -3.58 -3.89
C SER A 96 8.96 -2.47 -4.62
N PHE A 97 8.53 -1.44 -3.88
CA PHE A 97 7.88 -0.28 -4.47
C PHE A 97 8.77 0.45 -5.48
N ASP A 98 10.09 0.52 -5.21
CA ASP A 98 11.05 1.11 -6.15
C ASP A 98 11.23 0.26 -7.42
N ALA A 99 11.28 -1.06 -7.31
CA ALA A 99 11.33 -1.94 -8.47
C ALA A 99 10.06 -1.82 -9.33
N LEU A 100 8.90 -1.70 -8.67
CA LEU A 100 7.61 -1.47 -9.33
C LEU A 100 7.61 -0.16 -10.12
N LYS A 101 8.04 0.96 -9.51
CA LYS A 101 8.17 2.26 -10.20
C LYS A 101 9.17 2.21 -11.36
N ALA A 102 10.30 1.54 -11.16
CA ALA A 102 11.32 1.41 -12.19
C ALA A 102 10.85 0.60 -13.40
N ALA A 103 10.02 -0.43 -13.18
CA ALA A 103 9.48 -1.26 -14.25
C ALA A 103 8.29 -0.62 -14.99
N MET A 104 7.67 0.41 -14.42
CA MET A 104 6.57 1.18 -15.02
C MET A 104 6.80 2.69 -14.89
N PRO A 105 7.87 3.23 -15.53
CA PRO A 105 8.28 4.62 -15.33
C PRO A 105 7.23 5.66 -15.77
N ASP A 106 6.40 5.28 -16.75
CA ASP A 106 5.35 6.13 -17.32
C ASP A 106 3.96 5.84 -16.72
N ALA A 107 3.86 4.98 -15.69
CA ALA A 107 2.57 4.65 -15.10
C ALA A 107 1.92 5.86 -14.45
N VAL A 108 0.60 5.95 -14.60
CA VAL A 108 -0.22 7.02 -14.05
C VAL A 108 -1.25 6.41 -13.11
N ILE A 109 -1.37 6.97 -11.91
CA ILE A 109 -2.45 6.64 -10.97
C ILE A 109 -3.75 7.24 -11.52
N THR A 110 -4.71 6.37 -11.82
CA THR A 110 -5.90 6.70 -12.62
C THR A 110 -7.19 6.78 -11.84
N LEU A 111 -7.44 5.90 -10.85
CA LEU A 111 -8.82 5.70 -10.39
C LEU A 111 -9.04 5.70 -8.88
N SER A 112 -8.18 5.11 -8.05
CA SER A 112 -8.45 5.07 -6.60
C SER A 112 -7.22 4.72 -5.79
N LEU A 113 -7.26 5.11 -4.51
CA LEU A 113 -6.58 4.39 -3.44
C LEU A 113 -7.63 3.63 -2.63
N GLY A 114 -7.36 2.38 -2.30
CA GLY A 114 -8.27 1.54 -1.52
C GLY A 114 -7.51 0.62 -0.57
N PHE A 115 -8.26 -0.08 0.27
CA PHE A 115 -7.74 -1.16 1.10
C PHE A 115 -8.40 -2.48 0.69
N SER A 116 -7.63 -3.56 0.61
CA SER A 116 -8.17 -4.91 0.42
C SER A 116 -7.63 -5.88 1.45
N MET A 117 -8.38 -6.96 1.66
CA MET A 117 -8.02 -8.04 2.57
C MET A 117 -8.45 -9.36 1.95
N ASP A 118 -7.57 -10.36 2.03
CA ASP A 118 -7.89 -11.73 1.63
C ASP A 118 -8.54 -12.52 2.77
N THR A 119 -8.34 -12.08 4.01
CA THR A 119 -8.94 -12.64 5.23
C THR A 119 -9.67 -11.55 6.01
N ALA A 120 -10.54 -11.94 6.94
CA ALA A 120 -11.29 -10.97 7.73
C ALA A 120 -10.35 -10.11 8.59
N PHE A 121 -10.38 -8.80 8.40
CA PHE A 121 -9.68 -7.85 9.26
C PHE A 121 -10.53 -7.49 10.47
N ILE A 122 -9.96 -7.64 11.65
CA ILE A 122 -10.54 -7.16 12.92
C ILE A 122 -9.69 -5.99 13.39
N GLY A 123 -10.21 -4.77 13.23
CA GLY A 123 -9.42 -3.59 13.53
C GLY A 123 -9.97 -2.30 12.94
N ALA A 124 -9.10 -1.30 12.86
CA ALA A 124 -9.42 0.01 12.31
C ALA A 124 -8.25 0.59 11.50
N ILE A 125 -8.57 1.44 10.54
CA ILE A 125 -7.62 2.29 9.81
C ILE A 125 -7.93 3.74 10.19
N ASP A 126 -6.93 4.48 10.69
CA ASP A 126 -7.12 5.86 11.18
C ASP A 126 -6.61 6.91 10.22
N GLY A 127 -5.75 6.55 9.26
CA GLY A 127 -5.32 7.52 8.28
C GLY A 127 -4.47 6.96 7.17
N LEU A 128 -4.35 7.78 6.13
CA LEU A 128 -3.60 7.55 4.91
C LEU A 128 -2.79 8.81 4.60
N GLN A 129 -1.48 8.67 4.48
CA GLN A 129 -0.61 9.73 4.00
C GLN A 129 -0.20 9.44 2.56
N VAL A 130 -0.43 10.43 1.70
CA VAL A 130 0.01 10.46 0.29
C VAL A 130 0.89 11.69 0.14
N ASN A 131 2.19 11.50 -0.03
CA ASN A 131 3.19 12.57 -0.01
C ASN A 131 3.02 13.46 1.23
N ASN A 132 2.85 14.77 1.04
CA ASN A 132 2.65 15.76 2.08
C ASN A 132 1.16 15.95 2.46
N THR A 133 0.27 15.03 2.08
CA THR A 133 -1.16 15.10 2.43
C THR A 133 -1.52 13.94 3.33
N VAL A 134 -2.14 14.22 4.48
CA VAL A 134 -2.74 13.22 5.36
C VAL A 134 -4.26 13.28 5.22
N TYR A 135 -4.86 12.11 5.03
CA TYR A 135 -6.29 11.84 5.12
C TYR A 135 -6.51 11.13 6.46
N ASP A 136 -7.05 11.84 7.44
CA ASP A 136 -7.35 11.38 8.81
C ASP A 136 -8.80 10.90 8.88
N PHE A 137 -9.03 9.64 9.22
CA PHE A 137 -10.34 8.99 9.25
C PHE A 137 -11.02 9.00 10.62
N GLY A 138 -10.60 9.90 11.53
CA GLY A 138 -11.17 10.04 12.86
C GLY A 138 -12.70 10.26 12.92
N PRO A 139 -13.28 10.48 14.12
CA PRO A 139 -14.72 10.34 14.40
C PRO A 139 -15.67 11.24 13.58
N LEU A 140 -15.14 12.18 12.81
CA LEU A 140 -15.88 13.08 11.93
C LEU A 140 -15.71 12.73 10.43
N GLY A 141 -15.20 11.54 10.14
CA GLY A 141 -14.87 11.07 8.79
C GLY A 141 -13.54 11.61 8.28
N ALA A 142 -13.22 11.31 7.01
CA ALA A 142 -11.97 11.67 6.36
C ALA A 142 -11.73 13.20 6.33
N ARG A 143 -10.70 13.66 7.05
CA ARG A 143 -10.21 15.04 7.10
C ARG A 143 -8.88 15.14 6.36
N LYS A 144 -8.77 16.12 5.47
CA LYS A 144 -7.56 16.37 4.69
C LYS A 144 -6.70 17.45 5.37
N THR A 145 -5.46 17.10 5.71
CA THR A 145 -4.47 18.04 6.26
C THR A 145 -3.23 18.06 5.38
N ALA A 146 -2.80 19.25 4.96
CA ALA A 146 -1.50 19.42 4.30
C ALA A 146 -0.39 19.50 5.36
N LEU A 147 0.63 18.66 5.22
CA LEU A 147 1.87 18.78 5.99
C LEU A 147 2.72 19.87 5.34
N GLY A 148 3.27 20.76 6.17
CA GLY A 148 4.20 21.80 5.72
C GLY A 148 5.46 21.21 5.08
N PRO A 149 6.25 22.03 4.36
CA PRO A 149 7.57 21.62 3.85
C PRO A 149 8.56 21.33 4.97
#